data_AF-F9DVF7-F1
#
_entry.id   AF-F9DVF7-F1
#
_cell.length_a   1.000
_cell.length_b   1.000
_cell.length_c   1.000
_cell.angle_alpha   90.00
_cell.angle_beta   90.00
_cell.angle_gamma   90.00
#
_symmetry.space_group_name_H-M   'P 1'
#
loop_
_entity.id
_entity.type
_entity.pdbx_description
1 polymer ?
#
loop_
_entity_poly.entity_id
_entity_poly.type
_entity_poly.pdbx_seq_one_letter_code
_entity_poly.pdbx_strand_id
1 'polypeptide(L)'
;MVFLVLLLAPDLSALGYLKSVKIASVLYNLVHTYTIPAIQMICGLLIDHHQSLKVSLIWIAHIGMDRMFGYGLKYPTKFQDSHLNRV
;
A
#
# COMPACT_ATOMS: atom_id res chain seq x y z
N MET A 1 -5.26 -12.66 -14.85
CA MET A 1 -4.57 -13.35 -13.74
C MET A 1 -3.52 -12.46 -13.04
N VAL A 2 -2.65 -11.75 -13.77
CA VAL A 2 -1.63 -10.85 -13.16
C VAL A 2 -2.22 -9.74 -12.26
N PHE A 3 -3.43 -9.25 -12.56
CA PHE A 3 -4.11 -8.24 -11.75
C PHE A 3 -4.20 -8.62 -10.27
N LEU A 4 -4.69 -9.82 -9.93
CA LEU A 4 -4.86 -10.25 -8.54
C LEU A 4 -3.51 -10.38 -7.80
N VAL A 5 -2.48 -10.81 -8.52
CA VAL A 5 -1.12 -10.91 -7.96
C VAL A 5 -0.59 -9.53 -7.63
N LEU A 6 -0.71 -8.57 -8.54
CA LEU A 6 -0.27 -7.19 -8.32
C LEU A 6 -1.14 -6.46 -7.29
N LEU A 7 -2.42 -6.81 -7.20
CA LEU A 7 -3.34 -6.26 -6.22
C LEU A 7 -2.88 -6.63 -4.81
N LEU A 8 -2.51 -7.90 -4.58
CA LEU A 8 -2.06 -8.39 -3.26
C LEU A 8 -0.56 -8.19 -2.99
N ALA A 9 0.23 -7.81 -3.99
CA ALA A 9 1.67 -7.61 -3.84
C ALA A 9 2.07 -6.57 -2.76
N PRO A 10 1.35 -5.43 -2.57
CA PRO A 10 1.66 -4.48 -1.52
C PRO A 10 1.63 -5.07 -0.10
N ASP A 11 0.84 -6.12 0.15
CA ASP A 11 0.73 -6.77 1.46
C ASP A 11 1.99 -7.52 1.87
N LEU A 12 2.89 -7.83 0.93
CA LEU A 12 4.21 -8.38 1.27
C LEU A 12 5.00 -7.44 2.20
N SER A 13 4.69 -6.14 2.21
CA SER A 13 5.26 -5.19 3.17
C SER A 13 4.96 -5.54 4.64
N ALA A 14 3.87 -6.28 4.89
CA ALA A 14 3.51 -6.76 6.24
C ALA A 14 4.44 -7.89 6.73
N LEU A 15 5.23 -8.54 5.87
CA LEU A 15 6.21 -9.53 6.32
C LEU A 15 7.29 -8.91 7.23
N GLY A 16 7.46 -7.59 7.21
CA GLY A 16 8.32 -6.87 8.16
C GLY A 16 7.96 -7.11 9.63
N TYR A 17 6.69 -7.48 9.92
CA TYR A 17 6.23 -7.78 11.28
C TYR A 17 6.91 -9.02 11.87
N LEU A 18 7.52 -9.88 11.04
CA LEU A 18 8.34 -11.01 11.49
C LEU A 18 9.65 -10.57 12.18
N LYS A 19 10.15 -9.35 11.88
CA LYS A 19 11.42 -8.84 12.41
C LYS A 19 11.23 -7.85 13.55
N SER A 20 10.36 -6.86 13.37
CA SER A 20 10.11 -5.82 14.38
C SER A 20 8.87 -5.02 14.01
N VAL A 21 8.01 -4.74 15.00
CA VAL A 21 6.83 -3.90 14.84
C VAL A 21 7.18 -2.50 14.30
N LYS A 22 8.29 -1.91 14.75
CA LYS A 22 8.70 -0.55 14.34
C LYS A 22 9.12 -0.49 12.88
N ILE A 23 9.90 -1.47 12.42
CA ILE A 23 10.34 -1.55 11.02
C ILE A 23 9.13 -1.88 10.13
N ALA A 24 8.29 -2.81 10.60
CA ALA A 24 7.09 -3.22 9.88
C ALA A 24 6.09 -2.08 9.67
N SER A 25 5.80 -1.28 10.70
CA SER A 25 4.89 -0.15 10.58
C SER A 25 5.38 0.87 9.57
N VAL A 26 6.70 1.11 9.50
CA VAL A 26 7.30 2.02 8.52
C VAL A 26 7.18 1.45 7.11
N LEU A 27 7.60 0.20 6.88
CA LEU A 27 7.52 -0.45 5.57
C LEU A 27 6.08 -0.54 5.06
N TYR A 28 5.16 -0.96 5.93
CA TYR A 28 3.74 -1.02 5.61
C TYR A 28 3.20 0.36 5.20
N ASN A 29 3.47 1.40 6.00
CA ASN A 29 2.97 2.75 5.72
C ASN A 29 3.56 3.36 4.45
N LEU A 30 4.83 3.07 4.14
CA LEU A 30 5.45 3.49 2.88
C LEU A 30 4.75 2.88 1.68
N VAL A 31 4.33 1.62 1.77
CA VAL A 31 3.63 0.93 0.68
C VAL A 31 2.14 1.27 0.61
N HIS A 32 1.52 1.59 1.76
CA HIS A 32 0.08 1.85 1.88
C HIS A 32 -0.26 3.35 1.97
N THR A 33 0.62 4.23 1.48
CA THR A 33 0.32 5.63 1.22
C THR A 33 0.01 5.86 -0.26
N TYR A 34 -0.89 6.78 -0.57
CA TYR A 34 -1.21 7.14 -1.95
C TYR A 34 -0.10 7.93 -2.64
N THR A 35 0.86 8.50 -1.89
CA THR A 35 1.92 9.35 -2.44
C THR A 35 2.75 8.63 -3.51
N ILE A 36 3.22 7.41 -3.22
CA ILE A 36 4.08 6.66 -4.15
C ILE A 36 3.34 6.28 -5.43
N PRO A 37 2.17 5.59 -5.38
CA PRO A 37 1.48 5.22 -6.61
C PRO A 37 0.94 6.42 -7.37
N ALA A 38 0.60 7.54 -6.71
CA ALA A 38 0.22 8.78 -7.38
C ALA A 38 1.38 9.41 -8.15
N ILE A 39 2.59 9.48 -7.55
CA ILE A 39 3.79 9.95 -8.26
C ILE A 39 4.09 9.03 -9.44
N GLN A 40 4.05 7.71 -9.24
CA GLN A 40 4.27 6.74 -10.31
C GLN A 40 3.23 6.89 -11.44
N MET A 41 1.97 7.19 -11.10
CA MET A 41 0.90 7.42 -12.07
C MET A 41 1.21 8.67 -12.90
N ILE A 42 1.55 9.78 -12.26
CA ILE A 42 1.88 11.05 -12.92
C ILE A 42 3.08 10.87 -13.84
N CYS A 43 4.17 10.26 -13.35
CA CYS A 43 5.33 9.95 -14.18
C CYS A 43 4.94 9.09 -15.38
N GLY A 44 4.13 8.04 -15.16
CA GLY A 44 3.64 7.17 -16.23
C GLY A 44 2.83 7.90 -17.30
N LEU A 45 2.02 8.89 -16.92
CA LEU A 45 1.31 9.75 -17.87
C LEU A 45 2.28 10.62 -18.68
N LEU A 46 3.27 11.24 -18.02
CA LEU A 46 4.22 12.16 -18.65
C LEU A 46 5.09 11.51 -19.74
N ILE A 47 5.41 10.21 -19.58
CA ILE A 47 6.22 9.46 -20.55
C ILE A 47 5.39 8.46 -21.39
N ASP A 48 4.05 8.57 -21.36
CA ASP A 48 3.11 7.68 -22.05
C ASP A 48 3.34 6.18 -21.80
N HIS A 49 3.75 5.83 -20.58
CA HIS A 49 4.09 4.46 -20.21
C HIS A 49 2.89 3.72 -19.63
N HIS A 50 2.07 3.13 -20.52
CA HIS A 50 0.83 2.44 -20.17
C HIS A 50 0.97 1.35 -19.09
N GLN A 51 2.10 0.64 -19.02
CA GLN A 51 2.29 -0.38 -17.99
C GLN A 51 2.46 0.25 -16.60
N SER A 52 3.12 1.41 -16.50
CA SER A 52 3.27 2.14 -15.23
C SER A 52 1.91 2.56 -14.71
N LEU A 53 1.06 3.07 -15.62
CA LEU A 53 -0.31 3.48 -15.30
C LEU A 53 -1.15 2.33 -14.75
N LYS A 54 -1.11 1.17 -15.40
CA LYS A 54 -1.82 -0.03 -14.94
C LYS A 54 -1.39 -0.42 -13.53
N VAL A 55 -0.08 -0.47 -13.27
CA VAL A 55 0.46 -0.82 -11.94
C VAL A 55 0.01 0.19 -10.89
N SER A 56 0.11 1.50 -11.18
CA SER A 56 -0.33 2.55 -10.27
C SER A 56 -1.82 2.47 -9.93
N LEU A 57 -2.68 2.23 -10.94
CA LEU A 57 -4.12 2.09 -10.73
C LEU A 57 -4.46 0.87 -9.88
N ILE A 58 -3.80 -0.26 -10.12
CA ILE A 58 -3.97 -1.48 -9.30
C ILE A 58 -3.52 -1.22 -7.86
N TRP A 59 -2.41 -0.53 -7.67
CA TRP A 59 -1.91 -0.19 -6.34
C TRP A 59 -2.86 0.77 -5.60
N ILE A 60 -3.38 1.80 -6.27
CA ILE A 60 -4.41 2.68 -5.70
C ILE A 60 -5.66 1.88 -5.32
N ALA A 61 -6.10 0.94 -6.17
CA ALA A 61 -7.23 0.07 -5.89
C ALA A 61 -6.99 -0.82 -4.66
N HIS A 62 -5.78 -1.36 -4.48
CA HIS A 62 -5.39 -2.10 -3.27
C HIS A 62 -5.53 -1.24 -2.02
N ILE A 63 -4.93 -0.04 -2.02
CA ILE A 63 -5.01 0.86 -0.85
C ILE A 63 -6.47 1.23 -0.56
N GLY A 64 -7.28 1.51 -1.59
CA GLY A 64 -8.70 1.80 -1.43
C GLY A 64 -9.49 0.62 -0.82
N MET A 65 -9.20 -0.60 -1.27
CA MET A 65 -9.79 -1.82 -0.72
C MET A 65 -9.42 -1.99 0.76
N ASP A 66 -8.15 -1.81 1.12
CA ASP A 66 -7.67 -1.86 2.50
C ASP A 66 -8.43 -0.87 3.38
N ARG A 67 -8.60 0.38 2.93
CA ARG A 67 -9.34 1.40 3.68
C ARG A 67 -10.82 1.05 3.83
N MET A 68 -11.43 0.45 2.80
CA MET A 68 -12.82 -0.02 2.87
C MET A 68 -12.99 -1.11 3.94
N PHE A 69 -12.00 -2.00 4.12
CA PHE A 69 -12.01 -3.04 5.15
C PHE A 69 -11.49 -2.57 6.53
N GLY A 70 -11.18 -1.28 6.70
CA GLY A 70 -10.73 -0.72 7.98
C GLY A 70 -9.21 -0.81 8.23
N TYR A 71 -8.41 -1.25 7.25
CA TYR A 71 -6.96 -1.26 7.37
C TYR A 71 -6.38 0.14 7.14
N GLY A 72 -6.04 0.82 8.24
CA GLY A 72 -5.37 2.12 8.22
C GLY A 72 -3.83 2.01 8.27
N LEU A 73 -3.17 3.16 8.09
CA LEU A 73 -1.77 3.38 8.43
C LEU A 73 -1.50 3.03 9.90
N LYS A 74 -0.39 2.35 10.13
CA LYS A 74 -0.03 1.64 11.36
C LYS A 74 0.79 2.50 12.30
N TYR A 75 0.50 2.41 13.59
CA TYR A 75 1.38 2.89 14.66
C TYR A 75 2.47 1.85 15.00
N PRO A 76 3.63 2.26 15.53
CA PRO A 76 4.73 1.36 15.88
C PRO A 76 4.48 0.64 17.23
N THR A 77 3.28 0.09 17.42
CA THR A 77 2.79 -0.48 18.70
C THR A 77 2.32 -1.93 18.52
N LYS A 78 1.26 -2.15 17.74
CA LYS A 78 0.67 -3.47 17.43
C LYS A 78 0.16 -3.48 15.98
N PHE A 79 0.05 -4.67 15.38
CA PHE A 79 -0.38 -4.82 13.99
C PHE A 79 -1.77 -4.22 13.69
N GLN A 80 -2.72 -4.35 14.62
CA GLN A 80 -4.08 -3.84 14.45
C GLN A 80 -4.24 -2.36 14.81
N ASP A 81 -3.22 -1.76 15.44
CA ASP A 81 -3.27 -0.36 15.89
C ASP A 81 -3.02 0.57 14.69
N SER A 82 -4.08 1.22 14.25
CA SER A 82 -4.10 2.09 13.08
C SER A 82 -5.00 3.27 13.31
N HIS A 83 -4.84 4.33 12.51
CA HIS A 83 -5.67 5.52 12.61
C HIS A 83 -7.18 5.28 12.38
N LEU A 84 -7.56 4.17 11.72
CA LEU A 84 -8.96 3.82 11.47
C LEU A 84 -9.58 2.97 12.59
N ASN A 85 -8.77 2.28 13.40
CA ASN A 85 -9.23 1.35 14.44
C ASN A 85 -9.13 1.92 15.86
N ARG A 86 -8.83 3.22 16.01
CA ARG A 86 -8.58 3.86 17.30
C ARG A 86 -9.80 4.56 17.90
N VAL A 87 -10.99 4.29 17.38
CA VAL A 87 -12.28 4.82 17.84
C VAL A 87 -13.14 3.71 18.41
#